data_AF-A0A183BM37-F1
#
_entry.id   AF-A0A183BM37-F1
#
_cell.length_a   1.000
_cell.length_b   1.000
_cell.length_c   1.000
_cell.angle_alpha   90.00
_cell.angle_beta   90.00
_cell.angle_gamma   90.00
#
_symmetry.space_group_name_H-M   'P 1'
#
loop_
_entity.id
_entity.type
_entity.pdbx_description
1 polymer ?
#
loop_
_entity_poly.entity_id
_entity_poly.type
_entity_poly.pdbx_seq_one_letter_code
_entity_poly.pdbx_strand_id
1 'polypeptide(L)'
;MANILLILFLFGFINFGNATPTTHNQDKTDKEQQYCVPNIEQDPQILLEQSLDAKDWALSNGLVKFVDVPTCPECGKKTKKIMTQFLPLSLYPSPFPRKLFHQAVDVHKAMLLLYFRASCDYEFLKEAHREVLNSELDNGIKKLVKRLDGMLSDGIRQPVAMFCQRADYMASQEDDGQYVLKQVEVNTGAIGSFGTTPRFSRLHRRMISNAGIDASESVMPVDQTDTMAAETLYQAWLEFGNAEAVILFLHGSPNSHLMLESRQITHQLESISTERIKCRFITITEGLNRLKRDPNNFSLILDDKFVVAVVFDRLGWAIGKDEDLTEDIIKKATENPHRYVLKNNGCSSNADMFFNEDIPKKLKTMAPADRDFYYLTEKLRPMVIKNHFVRPNMAPTLNLDATPELGIFGCLLGNMETGKVSYFSRTGHMMKSKLANVDEGGVWKGFSVYDSPYLV
;
A
#
# COMPACT_ATOMS: atom_id res chain seq x y z
N MET A 1 -19.16 -4.76 -15.30
CA MET A 1 -18.44 -5.93 -14.75
C MET A 1 -17.52 -5.42 -13.67
N ALA A 2 -17.29 -6.22 -12.63
CA ALA A 2 -16.30 -5.98 -11.59
C ALA A 2 -16.11 -7.35 -10.92
N ASN A 3 -15.34 -8.22 -11.58
CA ASN A 3 -15.19 -9.60 -11.14
C ASN A 3 -14.01 -9.69 -10.16
N ILE A 4 -14.26 -10.25 -8.97
CA ILE A 4 -13.24 -10.91 -8.14
C ILE A 4 -12.07 -9.99 -7.76
N LEU A 5 -12.36 -8.99 -6.93
CA LEU A 5 -11.33 -8.21 -6.24
C LEU A 5 -11.84 -7.65 -4.88
N LEU A 6 -12.82 -8.33 -4.29
CA LEU A 6 -13.62 -7.79 -3.19
C LEU A 6 -14.23 -8.88 -2.28
N ILE A 7 -13.44 -9.91 -1.98
CA ILE A 7 -13.62 -10.69 -0.74
C ILE A 7 -12.30 -10.60 0.03
N LEU A 8 -12.16 -9.50 0.80
CA LEU A 8 -11.18 -9.33 1.87
C LEU A 8 -11.24 -7.91 2.46
N PHE A 9 -12.14 -7.73 3.41
CA PHE A 9 -12.08 -6.59 4.31
C PHE A 9 -12.43 -7.07 5.71
N LEU A 10 -11.85 -6.38 6.70
CA LEU A 10 -12.17 -6.44 8.13
C LEU A 10 -11.84 -7.77 8.85
N PHE A 11 -10.71 -7.74 9.56
CA PHE A 11 -10.51 -8.48 10.81
C PHE A 11 -10.16 -7.45 11.89
N GLY A 12 -10.83 -7.51 13.05
CA GLY A 12 -10.26 -6.97 14.28
C GLY A 12 -9.10 -7.88 14.74
N PHE A 13 -8.07 -7.30 15.35
CA PHE A 13 -6.91 -8.06 15.82
C PHE A 13 -7.30 -9.05 16.93
N ILE A 14 -7.21 -10.36 16.66
CA ILE A 14 -7.27 -11.40 17.70
C ILE A 14 -5.91 -11.44 18.41
N ASN A 15 -5.92 -11.10 19.69
CA ASN A 15 -4.72 -10.96 20.50
C ASN A 15 -4.27 -12.33 21.05
N PHE A 16 -3.12 -12.83 20.62
CA PHE A 16 -2.55 -14.09 21.12
C PHE A 16 -1.47 -13.82 22.19
N GLY A 17 -1.51 -14.58 23.28
CA GLY A 17 -0.75 -14.30 24.50
C GLY A 17 0.76 -14.41 24.39
N ASN A 18 1.45 -13.63 25.21
CA ASN A 18 2.92 -13.51 25.24
C ASN A 18 3.63 -14.85 25.57
N ALA A 19 4.66 -15.17 24.79
CA ALA A 19 5.71 -16.11 25.21
C ALA A 19 6.84 -15.35 25.90
N THR A 20 7.42 -15.93 26.96
CA THR A 20 8.49 -15.30 27.75
C THR A 20 9.86 -15.40 27.05
N PRO A 21 10.66 -14.32 26.98
CA PRO A 21 12.04 -14.40 26.47
C PRO A 21 12.99 -15.00 27.50
N THR A 22 13.79 -15.99 27.12
CA THR A 22 14.99 -16.40 27.87
C THR A 22 16.16 -15.49 27.56
N THR A 23 16.87 -15.00 28.58
CA THR A 23 18.01 -14.09 28.42
C THR A 23 19.31 -14.82 28.08
N HIS A 24 20.01 -14.34 27.06
CA HIS A 24 21.43 -14.61 26.85
C HIS A 24 22.16 -13.28 26.65
N ASN A 25 23.23 -13.06 27.43
CA ASN A 25 24.14 -11.95 27.22
C ASN A 25 24.90 -12.15 25.90
N GLN A 26 25.22 -11.05 25.21
CA GLN A 26 26.26 -11.02 24.19
C GLN A 26 27.33 -10.00 24.59
N ASP A 27 28.58 -10.31 24.26
CA ASP A 27 29.75 -9.56 24.70
C ASP A 27 29.92 -8.21 23.98
N LYS A 28 30.75 -7.36 24.58
CA LYS A 28 31.17 -6.08 24.00
C LYS A 28 32.34 -6.30 23.03
N THR A 29 32.07 -6.23 21.74
CA THR A 29 33.08 -5.93 20.71
C THR A 29 32.96 -4.48 20.26
N ASP A 30 33.96 -3.97 19.54
CA ASP A 30 34.12 -2.55 19.25
C ASP A 30 32.94 -1.93 18.49
N LYS A 31 32.64 -0.67 18.83
CA LYS A 31 31.58 0.10 18.20
C LYS A 31 32.01 0.62 16.84
N GLU A 32 31.81 -0.20 15.80
CA GLU A 32 31.57 0.36 14.47
C GLU A 32 30.41 1.36 14.54
N GLN A 33 30.54 2.50 13.86
CA GLN A 33 29.59 3.59 13.96
C GLN A 33 28.32 3.26 13.15
N GLN A 34 27.33 2.68 13.84
CA GLN A 34 26.06 2.21 13.23
C GLN A 34 25.46 3.27 12.31
N TYR A 35 25.09 2.86 11.11
CA TYR A 35 24.65 3.74 10.03
C TYR A 35 23.49 4.65 10.47
N CYS A 36 23.66 5.95 10.28
CA CYS A 36 22.57 6.92 10.30
C CYS A 36 22.89 8.10 9.37
N VAL A 37 21.84 8.69 8.79
CA VAL A 37 21.96 9.64 7.67
C VAL A 37 22.81 10.89 7.97
N PRO A 38 22.74 11.52 9.16
CA PRO A 38 23.58 12.69 9.47
C PRO A 38 25.09 12.44 9.49
N ASN A 39 25.54 11.19 9.53
CA ASN A 39 26.97 10.84 9.49
C ASN A 39 27.50 10.68 8.06
N ILE A 40 26.65 10.79 7.03
CA ILE A 40 27.04 10.65 5.61
C ILE A 40 27.64 11.96 5.08
N GLU A 41 26.90 13.06 5.26
CA GLU A 41 27.29 14.41 4.85
C GLU A 41 26.50 15.42 5.71
N GLN A 42 27.11 16.56 6.04
CA GLN A 42 26.49 17.69 6.74
C GLN A 42 26.74 19.05 6.08
N ASP A 43 27.58 19.14 5.05
CA ASP A 43 27.71 20.36 4.26
C ASP A 43 26.38 20.67 3.52
N PRO A 44 25.72 21.82 3.78
CA PRO A 44 24.43 22.13 3.18
C PRO A 44 24.48 22.34 1.66
N GLN A 45 25.63 22.73 1.10
CA GLN A 45 25.81 22.89 -0.34
C GLN A 45 25.95 21.52 -1.03
N ILE A 46 26.72 20.60 -0.44
CA ILE A 46 26.82 19.22 -0.95
C ILE A 46 25.48 18.50 -0.83
N LEU A 47 24.76 18.64 0.29
CA LEU A 47 23.40 18.09 0.47
C LEU A 47 22.39 18.69 -0.51
N LEU A 48 22.55 19.97 -0.90
CA LEU A 48 21.74 20.59 -1.95
C LEU A 48 22.06 19.98 -3.32
N GLU A 49 23.33 19.85 -3.69
CA GLU A 49 23.75 19.25 -4.97
C GLU A 49 23.34 17.78 -5.10
N GLN A 50 23.49 16.99 -4.03
CA GLN A 50 22.96 15.63 -3.94
C GLN A 50 21.44 15.59 -4.09
N SER A 51 20.72 16.56 -3.52
CA SER A 51 19.25 16.68 -3.68
C SER A 51 18.85 17.04 -5.11
N LEU A 52 19.64 17.84 -5.83
CA LEU A 52 19.43 18.16 -7.24
C LEU A 52 19.64 16.92 -8.12
N ASP A 53 20.72 16.17 -7.89
CA ASP A 53 21.02 14.90 -8.57
C ASP A 53 19.95 13.83 -8.32
N ALA A 54 19.51 13.65 -7.07
CA ALA A 54 18.49 12.68 -6.70
C ALA A 54 17.14 12.94 -7.39
N LYS A 55 16.69 14.21 -7.47
CA LYS A 55 15.46 14.55 -8.20
C LYS A 55 15.60 14.38 -9.72
N ASP A 56 16.78 14.62 -10.30
CA ASP A 56 16.97 14.54 -11.75
C ASP A 56 17.12 13.08 -12.19
N TRP A 57 17.77 12.24 -11.38
CA TRP A 57 17.70 10.78 -11.52
C TRP A 57 16.24 10.29 -11.44
N ALA A 58 15.45 10.80 -10.48
CA ALA A 58 14.04 10.44 -10.31
C ALA A 58 13.18 10.83 -11.53
N LEU A 59 13.39 12.03 -12.09
CA LEU A 59 12.77 12.49 -13.34
C LEU A 59 13.16 11.56 -14.51
N SER A 60 14.44 11.22 -14.66
CA SER A 60 14.94 10.36 -15.74
C SER A 60 14.50 8.88 -15.64
N ASN A 61 14.21 8.37 -14.44
CA ASN A 61 13.89 6.96 -14.22
C ASN A 61 12.38 6.69 -14.02
N GLY A 62 11.53 7.71 -14.18
CA GLY A 62 10.07 7.57 -14.10
C GLY A 62 9.53 7.51 -12.66
N LEU A 63 10.24 8.05 -11.68
CA LEU A 63 9.73 8.33 -10.33
C LEU A 63 8.89 9.61 -10.32
N VAL A 64 7.86 9.63 -11.19
CA VAL A 64 7.04 10.81 -11.46
C VAL A 64 5.55 10.49 -11.42
N LYS A 65 4.75 11.52 -11.15
CA LYS A 65 3.28 11.50 -11.21
C LYS A 65 2.77 12.54 -12.21
N PHE A 66 1.57 12.32 -12.74
CA PHE A 66 0.82 13.39 -13.39
C PHE A 66 0.39 14.46 -12.37
N VAL A 67 0.40 15.71 -12.81
CA VAL A 67 -0.12 16.89 -12.09
C VAL A 67 -0.83 17.82 -13.08
N ASP A 68 -1.94 18.42 -12.64
CA ASP A 68 -2.60 19.49 -13.38
C ASP A 68 -1.79 20.80 -13.25
N VAL A 69 -1.74 21.58 -14.33
CA VAL A 69 -1.15 22.92 -14.35
C VAL A 69 -2.28 23.95 -14.49
N PRO A 70 -2.92 24.36 -13.37
CA PRO A 70 -4.13 25.18 -13.41
C PRO A 70 -3.89 26.56 -14.03
N THR A 71 -2.65 27.06 -13.98
CA THR A 71 -2.22 28.37 -14.49
C THR A 71 -0.88 28.25 -15.20
N CYS A 72 -0.72 28.88 -16.37
CA CYS A 72 0.55 28.88 -17.11
C CYS A 72 1.58 29.79 -16.41
N PRO A 73 2.78 29.30 -16.04
CA PRO A 73 3.81 30.13 -15.40
C PRO A 73 4.24 31.33 -16.24
N GLU A 74 4.32 31.17 -17.55
CA GLU A 74 4.81 32.17 -18.51
C GLU A 74 3.87 33.37 -18.69
N CYS A 75 2.55 33.18 -18.54
CA CYS A 75 1.55 34.15 -19.00
C CYS A 75 0.31 34.29 -18.12
N GLY A 76 0.27 33.65 -16.95
CA GLY A 76 -0.81 33.79 -15.95
C GLY A 76 -2.20 33.30 -16.36
N LYS A 77 -2.37 32.78 -17.58
CA LYS A 77 -3.66 32.28 -18.09
C LYS A 77 -3.97 30.90 -17.51
N LYS A 78 -5.24 30.65 -17.17
CA LYS A 78 -5.70 29.32 -16.75
C LYS A 78 -5.47 28.29 -17.86
N THR A 79 -5.11 27.05 -17.51
CA THR A 79 -4.88 25.98 -18.49
C THR A 79 -5.50 24.65 -18.04
N LYS A 80 -5.58 23.71 -18.99
CA LYS A 80 -5.81 22.28 -18.75
C LYS A 80 -4.60 21.44 -19.19
N LYS A 81 -3.38 22.02 -19.16
CA LYS A 81 -2.15 21.28 -19.39
C LYS A 81 -1.94 20.31 -18.23
N ILE A 82 -1.54 19.09 -18.57
CA ILE A 82 -1.12 18.07 -17.61
C ILE A 82 0.37 17.88 -17.83
N MET A 83 1.14 17.88 -16.74
CA MET A 83 2.58 17.68 -16.74
C MET A 83 2.94 16.52 -15.82
N THR A 84 4.20 16.08 -15.88
CA THR A 84 4.78 15.19 -14.86
C THR A 84 5.54 16.01 -13.82
N GLN A 85 5.61 15.48 -12.59
CA GLN A 85 6.38 16.03 -11.48
C GLN A 85 6.98 14.87 -10.69
N PHE A 86 8.19 15.02 -10.14
CA PHE A 86 8.83 13.95 -9.37
C PHE A 86 8.10 13.68 -8.06
N LEU A 87 8.20 12.43 -7.59
CA LEU A 87 7.62 11.99 -6.34
C LEU A 87 8.50 12.44 -5.16
N PRO A 88 7.95 13.05 -4.09
CA PRO A 88 8.75 13.54 -2.98
C PRO A 88 9.44 12.37 -2.26
N LEU A 89 10.71 12.56 -1.91
CA LEU A 89 11.62 11.50 -1.54
C LEU A 89 12.50 11.89 -0.34
N SER A 90 12.95 10.89 0.40
CA SER A 90 14.12 11.01 1.28
C SER A 90 15.40 11.01 0.44
N LEU A 91 16.45 11.70 0.88
CA LEU A 91 17.71 11.77 0.12
C LEU A 91 18.52 10.46 0.22
N TYR A 92 18.41 9.81 1.37
CA TYR A 92 19.13 8.60 1.73
C TYR A 92 18.17 7.56 2.32
N PRO A 93 18.48 6.26 2.25
CA PRO A 93 17.66 5.21 2.87
C PRO A 93 17.65 5.33 4.39
N SER A 94 16.47 5.29 5.00
CA SER A 94 16.35 5.34 6.46
C SER A 94 16.85 4.05 7.14
N PRO A 95 17.57 4.15 8.28
CA PRO A 95 17.98 2.98 9.05
C PRO A 95 16.77 2.22 9.59
N PHE A 96 16.78 0.89 9.47
CA PHE A 96 15.72 0.01 9.96
C PHE A 96 16.31 -1.30 10.52
N PRO A 97 15.90 -1.77 11.71
CA PRO A 97 16.50 -2.96 12.32
C PRO A 97 16.33 -4.22 11.47
N ARG A 98 17.46 -4.85 11.12
CA ARG A 98 17.55 -6.06 10.28
C ARG A 98 16.58 -7.17 10.69
N LYS A 99 16.50 -7.47 11.99
CA LYS A 99 15.62 -8.51 12.54
C LYS A 99 14.14 -8.24 12.25
N LEU A 100 13.71 -6.98 12.37
CA LEU A 100 12.32 -6.59 12.14
C LEU A 100 11.95 -6.57 10.65
N PHE A 101 12.91 -6.25 9.78
CA PHE A 101 12.71 -6.36 8.33
C PHE A 101 12.47 -7.82 7.91
N HIS A 102 13.33 -8.75 8.35
CA HIS A 102 13.15 -10.17 8.05
C HIS A 102 11.84 -10.71 8.64
N GLN A 103 11.50 -10.36 9.89
CA GLN A 103 10.20 -10.70 10.50
C GLN A 103 9.01 -10.26 9.63
N ALA A 104 9.06 -9.08 9.01
CA ALA A 104 8.00 -8.57 8.13
C ALA A 104 7.93 -9.31 6.78
N VAL A 105 9.07 -9.73 6.24
CA VAL A 105 9.18 -10.53 5.01
C VAL A 105 8.68 -11.97 5.24
N ASP A 106 9.15 -12.62 6.31
CA ASP A 106 8.88 -14.02 6.61
C ASP A 106 7.38 -14.27 6.91
N VAL A 107 6.74 -13.35 7.65
CA VAL A 107 5.31 -13.45 7.97
C VAL A 107 4.40 -13.19 6.75
N HIS A 108 4.90 -12.60 5.68
CA HIS A 108 4.05 -12.14 4.58
C HIS A 108 3.33 -13.29 3.85
N LYS A 109 3.94 -14.48 3.75
CA LYS A 109 3.26 -15.67 3.21
C LYS A 109 2.11 -16.15 4.11
N ALA A 110 2.24 -15.99 5.43
CA ALA A 110 1.18 -16.30 6.38
C ALA A 110 0.05 -15.26 6.33
N MET A 111 0.38 -13.96 6.21
CA MET A 111 -0.59 -12.88 5.96
C MET A 111 -1.43 -13.16 4.71
N LEU A 112 -0.77 -13.44 3.58
CA LEU A 112 -1.44 -13.80 2.32
C LEU A 112 -2.37 -15.01 2.47
N LEU A 113 -1.94 -16.07 3.17
CA LEU A 113 -2.74 -17.29 3.36
C LEU A 113 -3.91 -17.12 4.33
N LEU A 114 -3.73 -16.41 5.44
CA LEU A 114 -4.80 -16.06 6.38
C LEU A 114 -5.90 -15.30 5.64
N TYR A 115 -5.49 -14.25 4.94
CA TYR A 115 -6.40 -13.36 4.24
C TYR A 115 -7.10 -14.09 3.09
N PHE A 116 -6.37 -14.83 2.22
CA PHE A 116 -6.98 -15.61 1.14
C PHE A 116 -7.97 -16.68 1.63
N ARG A 117 -7.74 -17.30 2.78
CA ARG A 117 -8.69 -18.29 3.32
C ARG A 117 -9.98 -17.64 3.81
N ALA A 118 -9.89 -16.48 4.45
CA ALA A 118 -11.06 -15.68 4.76
C ALA A 118 -11.77 -15.15 3.50
N SER A 119 -11.06 -14.94 2.37
CA SER A 119 -11.69 -14.67 1.06
C SER A 119 -12.62 -15.78 0.58
N CYS A 120 -12.45 -17.01 1.08
CA CYS A 120 -13.23 -18.17 0.64
C CYS A 120 -14.47 -18.40 1.52
N ASP A 121 -14.59 -17.72 2.67
CA ASP A 121 -15.70 -17.89 3.61
C ASP A 121 -16.55 -16.61 3.71
N TYR A 122 -17.59 -16.56 2.88
CA TYR A 122 -18.50 -15.42 2.79
C TYR A 122 -19.40 -15.28 4.03
N GLU A 123 -19.77 -16.38 4.70
CA GLU A 123 -20.62 -16.32 5.88
C GLU A 123 -19.82 -15.91 7.12
N PHE A 124 -18.56 -16.34 7.25
CA PHE A 124 -17.64 -15.77 8.24
C PHE A 124 -17.52 -14.24 8.10
N LEU A 125 -17.38 -13.74 6.86
CA LEU A 125 -17.27 -12.30 6.62
C LEU A 125 -18.60 -11.56 6.82
N LYS A 126 -19.76 -12.16 6.54
CA LYS A 126 -21.06 -11.56 6.91
C LYS A 126 -21.24 -11.53 8.43
N GLU A 127 -20.85 -12.59 9.13
CA GLU A 127 -20.92 -12.69 10.59
C GLU A 127 -20.04 -11.63 11.26
N ALA A 128 -18.81 -11.43 10.78
CA ALA A 128 -17.92 -10.37 11.24
C ALA A 128 -18.48 -8.94 11.08
N HIS A 129 -19.54 -8.77 10.28
CA HIS A 129 -20.25 -7.50 10.07
C HIS A 129 -21.72 -7.56 10.47
N ARG A 130 -22.15 -8.54 11.26
CA ARG A 130 -23.56 -8.74 11.61
C ARG A 130 -24.23 -7.45 12.08
N GLU A 131 -23.57 -6.69 12.94
CA GLU A 131 -24.09 -5.46 13.55
C GLU A 131 -24.13 -4.32 12.49
N VAL A 132 -22.99 -4.08 11.82
CA VAL A 132 -22.84 -3.24 10.60
C VAL A 132 -23.90 -3.51 9.51
N LEU A 133 -24.36 -4.75 9.38
CA LEU A 133 -25.38 -5.21 8.43
C LEU A 133 -26.81 -5.06 8.98
N ASN A 134 -26.99 -5.09 10.30
CA ASN A 134 -28.28 -4.96 10.99
C ASN A 134 -28.67 -3.51 11.36
N SER A 135 -27.71 -2.58 11.42
CA SER A 135 -28.00 -1.17 11.74
C SER A 135 -28.90 -0.49 10.69
N GLU A 136 -29.58 0.61 11.02
CA GLU A 136 -30.48 1.32 10.09
C GLU A 136 -29.75 2.13 9.00
N LEU A 137 -28.41 2.25 9.07
CA LEU A 137 -27.62 3.11 8.19
C LEU A 137 -27.17 2.42 6.90
N ASP A 138 -27.61 2.93 5.74
CA ASP A 138 -27.30 2.43 4.40
C ASP A 138 -25.83 2.73 3.98
N ASN A 139 -24.90 1.97 4.54
CA ASN A 139 -23.45 2.12 4.36
C ASN A 139 -22.87 1.41 3.12
N GLY A 140 -21.56 1.58 2.90
CA GLY A 140 -20.83 0.93 1.80
C GLY A 140 -20.76 -0.61 1.89
N ILE A 141 -20.71 -1.17 3.11
CA ILE A 141 -20.59 -2.62 3.35
C ILE A 141 -21.93 -3.33 3.03
N LYS A 142 -23.07 -2.77 3.44
CA LYS A 142 -24.41 -3.24 3.02
C LYS A 142 -24.58 -3.23 1.51
N LYS A 143 -24.14 -2.16 0.85
CA LYS A 143 -24.16 -2.03 -0.62
C LYS A 143 -23.23 -3.02 -1.33
N LEU A 144 -22.18 -3.49 -0.66
CA LEU A 144 -21.30 -4.57 -1.12
C LEU A 144 -21.95 -5.95 -0.92
N VAL A 145 -22.37 -6.28 0.29
CA VAL A 145 -23.01 -7.57 0.63
C VAL A 145 -24.24 -7.81 -0.26
N LYS A 146 -25.12 -6.82 -0.43
CA LYS A 146 -26.27 -6.91 -1.35
C LYS A 146 -25.91 -7.18 -2.82
N ARG A 147 -24.68 -6.84 -3.25
CA ARG A 147 -24.17 -7.19 -4.60
C ARG A 147 -23.53 -8.57 -4.63
N LEU A 148 -22.84 -8.97 -3.56
CA LEU A 148 -22.25 -10.29 -3.41
C LEU A 148 -23.33 -11.38 -3.30
N ASP A 149 -24.39 -11.17 -2.51
CA ASP A 149 -25.54 -12.08 -2.40
C ASP A 149 -26.12 -12.41 -3.80
N GLY A 150 -26.40 -11.37 -4.59
CA GLY A 150 -26.93 -11.48 -5.96
C GLY A 150 -25.90 -11.91 -7.03
N MET A 151 -24.64 -12.12 -6.65
CA MET A 151 -23.62 -12.75 -7.49
C MET A 151 -23.40 -14.21 -7.11
N LEU A 152 -23.44 -14.52 -5.81
CA LEU A 152 -23.23 -15.87 -5.27
C LEU A 152 -24.48 -16.75 -5.46
N SER A 153 -25.69 -16.17 -5.51
CA SER A 153 -26.90 -16.85 -5.99
C SER A 153 -26.78 -17.38 -7.43
N ASP A 154 -25.93 -16.73 -8.23
CA ASP A 154 -25.68 -16.98 -9.65
C ASP A 154 -24.46 -17.90 -9.90
N GLY A 155 -23.81 -18.36 -8.82
CA GLY A 155 -22.57 -19.17 -8.82
C GLY A 155 -21.29 -18.38 -9.14
N ILE A 156 -20.13 -18.87 -8.66
CA ILE A 156 -18.82 -18.27 -8.98
C ILE A 156 -18.42 -18.67 -10.40
N ARG A 157 -18.42 -17.70 -11.34
CA ARG A 157 -18.17 -17.95 -12.77
C ARG A 157 -16.70 -17.93 -13.19
N GLN A 158 -15.82 -17.55 -12.27
CA GLN A 158 -14.37 -17.64 -12.41
C GLN A 158 -13.82 -17.95 -11.01
N PRO A 159 -13.52 -19.21 -10.70
CA PRO A 159 -13.03 -19.60 -9.38
C PRO A 159 -11.62 -19.09 -9.07
N VAL A 160 -10.79 -18.83 -10.09
CA VAL A 160 -9.39 -18.39 -9.91
C VAL A 160 -9.34 -16.89 -9.64
N ALA A 161 -8.80 -16.52 -8.47
CA ALA A 161 -8.53 -15.16 -8.06
C ALA A 161 -7.02 -14.88 -8.07
N MET A 162 -6.62 -13.76 -8.68
CA MET A 162 -5.32 -13.14 -8.46
C MET A 162 -5.44 -12.20 -7.25
N PHE A 163 -4.73 -12.51 -6.16
CA PHE A 163 -4.74 -11.73 -4.93
C PHE A 163 -3.35 -11.16 -4.66
N CYS A 164 -3.23 -9.84 -4.70
CA CYS A 164 -2.02 -9.10 -4.32
C CYS A 164 -2.29 -8.28 -3.06
N GLN A 165 -1.32 -8.26 -2.15
CA GLN A 165 -1.40 -7.59 -0.85
C GLN A 165 -0.19 -6.68 -0.64
N ARG A 166 -0.37 -5.59 0.12
CA ARG A 166 0.73 -4.88 0.79
C ARG A 166 0.42 -4.74 2.28
N ALA A 167 1.24 -5.34 3.13
CA ALA A 167 1.13 -5.22 4.58
C ALA A 167 2.11 -4.14 5.07
N ASP A 168 1.59 -3.11 5.74
CA ASP A 168 2.36 -1.96 6.22
C ASP A 168 2.66 -2.12 7.73
N TYR A 169 3.88 -1.79 8.14
CA TYR A 169 4.41 -2.01 9.49
C TYR A 169 5.21 -0.81 10.01
N MET A 170 5.31 -0.67 11.33
CA MET A 170 6.27 0.21 12.00
C MET A 170 7.10 -0.58 13.02
N ALA A 171 8.35 -0.15 13.21
CA ALA A 171 9.11 -0.46 14.40
C ALA A 171 8.57 0.42 15.55
N SER A 172 7.90 -0.18 16.53
CA SER A 172 7.38 0.50 17.72
C SER A 172 8.28 0.24 18.92
N GLN A 173 8.53 1.26 19.73
CA GLN A 173 9.27 1.15 20.97
C GLN A 173 8.38 0.61 22.10
N GLU A 174 8.84 -0.43 22.78
CA GLU A 174 8.24 -0.94 24.03
C GLU A 174 8.86 -0.21 25.25
N ASP A 175 8.33 -0.46 26.44
CA ASP A 175 8.76 0.25 27.67
C ASP A 175 10.17 -0.12 28.17
N ASP A 176 10.77 -1.20 27.68
CA ASP A 176 12.20 -1.54 27.89
C ASP A 176 13.14 -0.78 26.94
N GLY A 177 12.59 0.01 26.02
CA GLY A 177 13.32 0.78 25.01
C GLY A 177 13.63 0.01 23.72
N GLN A 178 13.34 -1.29 23.63
CA GLN A 178 13.53 -2.09 22.42
C GLN A 178 12.50 -1.77 21.35
N TYR A 179 12.87 -2.01 20.09
CA TYR A 179 11.95 -1.92 18.95
C TYR A 179 11.39 -3.29 18.58
N VAL A 180 10.07 -3.37 18.41
CA VAL A 180 9.35 -4.54 17.91
C VAL A 180 8.54 -4.19 16.66
N LEU A 181 8.33 -5.16 15.78
CA LEU A 181 7.50 -4.99 14.59
C LEU A 181 6.02 -5.00 14.98
N LYS A 182 5.28 -3.94 14.65
CA LYS A 182 3.81 -3.88 14.76
C LYS A 182 3.21 -3.61 13.39
N GLN A 183 2.13 -4.31 13.03
CA GLN A 183 1.39 -4.06 11.80
C GLN A 183 0.53 -2.81 11.96
N VAL A 184 0.47 -1.98 10.92
CA VAL A 184 -0.25 -0.69 10.88
C VAL A 184 -1.51 -0.79 10.02
N GLU A 185 -1.41 -1.48 8.89
CA GLU A 185 -2.47 -1.59 7.89
C GLU A 185 -2.24 -2.76 6.92
N VAL A 186 -3.31 -3.22 6.25
CA VAL A 186 -3.23 -4.23 5.19
C VAL A 186 -4.02 -3.81 3.96
N ASN A 187 -3.36 -3.79 2.80
CA ASN A 187 -3.87 -3.20 1.56
C ASN A 187 -4.15 -4.32 0.54
N THR A 188 -5.32 -4.32 -0.09
CA THR A 188 -5.64 -5.12 -1.28
C THR A 188 -6.39 -4.28 -2.31
N GLY A 189 -6.22 -4.57 -3.60
CA GLY A 189 -6.78 -3.81 -4.70
C GLY A 189 -6.15 -2.43 -4.90
N ALA A 190 -6.14 -1.94 -6.15
CA ALA A 190 -5.63 -0.61 -6.53
C ALA A 190 -4.25 -0.21 -5.97
N ILE A 191 -3.41 -1.19 -5.57
CA ILE A 191 -2.21 -0.94 -4.76
C ILE A 191 -1.23 -0.02 -5.49
N GLY A 192 -0.92 1.12 -4.88
CA GLY A 192 0.12 2.04 -5.35
C GLY A 192 1.52 1.61 -4.89
N SER A 193 2.53 2.14 -5.59
CA SER A 193 3.96 1.89 -5.42
C SER A 193 4.52 0.59 -6.02
N PHE A 194 3.74 -0.17 -6.80
CA PHE A 194 4.29 -1.30 -7.57
C PHE A 194 5.43 -0.89 -8.51
N GLY A 195 5.27 0.24 -9.20
CA GLY A 195 6.26 0.75 -10.14
C GLY A 195 7.37 1.58 -9.47
N THR A 196 7.03 2.33 -8.42
CA THR A 196 7.98 3.28 -7.80
C THR A 196 9.00 2.58 -6.90
N THR A 197 8.61 1.54 -6.18
CA THR A 197 9.45 0.82 -5.20
C THR A 197 10.80 0.34 -5.74
N PRO A 198 10.88 -0.43 -6.86
CA PRO A 198 12.16 -0.91 -7.38
C PRO A 198 13.02 0.22 -7.93
N ARG A 199 12.42 1.38 -8.26
CA ARG A 199 13.13 2.59 -8.69
C ARG A 199 13.70 3.36 -7.50
N PHE A 200 13.00 3.43 -6.36
CA PHE A 200 13.55 3.98 -5.12
C PHE A 200 14.67 3.13 -4.52
N SER A 201 14.54 1.79 -4.53
CA SER A 201 15.64 0.87 -4.15
C SER A 201 16.91 1.14 -4.98
N ARG A 202 16.78 1.38 -6.30
CA ARG A 202 17.91 1.75 -7.17
C ARG A 202 18.45 3.16 -6.93
N LEU A 203 17.58 4.16 -6.70
CA LEU A 203 18.00 5.52 -6.37
C LEU A 203 18.87 5.53 -5.11
N HIS A 204 18.34 4.97 -4.01
CA HIS A 204 19.03 4.98 -2.73
C HIS A 204 20.34 4.17 -2.76
N ARG A 205 20.37 3.02 -3.46
CA ARG A 205 21.62 2.26 -3.64
C ARG A 205 22.69 3.07 -4.36
N ARG A 206 22.28 3.86 -5.37
CA ARG A 206 23.19 4.81 -6.04
C ARG A 206 23.64 5.93 -5.12
N MET A 207 22.77 6.55 -4.32
CA MET A 207 23.18 7.62 -3.40
C MET A 207 24.19 7.12 -2.35
N ILE A 208 23.95 5.94 -1.76
CA ILE A 208 24.84 5.29 -0.80
C ILE A 208 26.18 4.88 -1.44
N SER A 209 26.14 4.26 -2.63
CA SER A 209 27.35 3.88 -3.36
C SER A 209 28.18 5.10 -3.81
N ASN A 210 27.54 6.22 -4.16
CA ASN A 210 28.22 7.47 -4.50
C ASN A 210 28.87 8.13 -3.27
N ALA A 211 28.32 7.92 -2.08
CA ALA A 211 28.88 8.38 -0.81
C ALA A 211 29.97 7.43 -0.23
N GLY A 212 30.33 6.35 -0.93
CA GLY A 212 31.36 5.40 -0.50
C GLY A 212 30.95 4.48 0.67
N ILE A 213 29.66 4.41 1.00
CA ILE A 213 29.10 3.55 2.05
C ILE A 213 28.67 2.20 1.44
N ASP A 214 28.60 1.13 2.26
CA ASP A 214 28.16 -0.17 1.75
C ASP A 214 26.77 -0.10 1.12
N ALA A 215 26.70 -0.45 -0.16
CA ALA A 215 25.50 -0.51 -0.96
C ALA A 215 25.11 -1.97 -1.31
N SER A 216 25.68 -2.96 -0.62
CA SER A 216 25.46 -4.38 -0.86
C SER A 216 24.00 -4.79 -0.67
N GLU A 217 23.63 -5.93 -1.27
CA GLU A 217 22.30 -6.53 -1.08
C GLU A 217 22.04 -6.94 0.38
N SER A 218 23.10 -7.07 1.19
CA SER A 218 22.99 -7.43 2.60
C SER A 218 22.50 -6.29 3.49
N VAL A 219 22.90 -5.04 3.22
CA VAL A 219 22.43 -3.85 3.96
C VAL A 219 21.28 -3.14 3.25
N MET A 220 21.22 -3.23 1.92
CA MET A 220 20.15 -2.67 1.11
C MET A 220 19.55 -3.77 0.22
N PRO A 221 18.48 -4.46 0.64
CA PRO A 221 17.88 -5.51 -0.17
C PRO A 221 17.43 -5.03 -1.55
N VAL A 222 17.47 -5.92 -2.55
CA VAL A 222 17.01 -5.60 -3.91
C VAL A 222 15.49 -5.73 -3.99
N ASP A 223 14.83 -4.71 -4.52
CA ASP A 223 13.41 -4.79 -4.85
C ASP A 223 13.17 -4.96 -6.37
N GLN A 224 12.21 -5.82 -6.71
CA GLN A 224 11.75 -6.12 -8.07
C GLN A 224 10.21 -6.20 -8.10
N THR A 225 9.53 -5.28 -7.39
CA THR A 225 8.06 -5.30 -7.22
C THR A 225 7.30 -5.07 -8.53
N ASP A 226 7.85 -4.36 -9.51
CA ASP A 226 7.22 -4.21 -10.82
C ASP A 226 7.26 -5.52 -11.62
N THR A 227 8.37 -6.27 -11.54
CA THR A 227 8.48 -7.65 -12.05
C THR A 227 7.54 -8.60 -11.31
N MET A 228 7.44 -8.54 -9.98
CA MET A 228 6.52 -9.36 -9.16
C MET A 228 5.06 -9.24 -9.65
N ALA A 229 4.60 -8.01 -9.90
CA ALA A 229 3.26 -7.76 -10.41
C ALA A 229 3.08 -8.29 -11.84
N ALA A 230 4.10 -8.15 -12.71
CA ALA A 230 4.08 -8.66 -14.08
C ALA A 230 4.06 -10.21 -14.12
N GLU A 231 4.88 -10.89 -13.32
CA GLU A 231 4.89 -12.35 -13.20
C GLU A 231 3.53 -12.88 -12.74
N THR A 232 2.91 -12.24 -11.75
CA THR A 232 1.60 -12.63 -11.24
C THR A 232 0.50 -12.43 -12.30
N LEU A 233 0.53 -11.32 -13.04
CA LEU A 233 -0.36 -11.08 -14.19
C LEU A 233 -0.15 -12.11 -15.31
N TYR A 234 1.10 -12.54 -15.54
CA TYR A 234 1.42 -13.56 -16.53
C TYR A 234 0.83 -14.92 -16.15
N GLN A 235 1.02 -15.37 -14.90
CA GLN A 235 0.40 -16.60 -14.41
C GLN A 235 -1.14 -16.54 -14.48
N ALA A 236 -1.76 -15.39 -14.19
CA ALA A 236 -3.21 -15.23 -14.27
C ALA A 236 -3.76 -15.29 -15.70
N TRP A 237 -2.96 -14.89 -16.68
CA TRP A 237 -3.28 -15.03 -18.10
C TRP A 237 -3.07 -16.48 -18.59
N LEU A 238 -2.04 -17.18 -18.10
CA LEU A 238 -1.80 -18.61 -18.40
C LEU A 238 -2.92 -19.50 -17.84
N GLU A 239 -3.32 -19.31 -16.57
CA GLU A 239 -4.41 -20.07 -15.92
C GLU A 239 -5.78 -19.81 -16.59
N PHE A 240 -5.93 -18.73 -17.34
CA PHE A 240 -7.12 -18.46 -18.18
C PHE A 240 -7.11 -19.23 -19.52
N GLY A 241 -5.95 -19.70 -19.97
CA GLY A 241 -5.84 -20.68 -21.07
C GLY A 241 -6.22 -20.19 -22.48
N ASN A 242 -6.16 -18.88 -22.77
CA ASN A 242 -6.54 -18.33 -24.07
C ASN A 242 -5.50 -17.35 -24.62
N ALA A 243 -4.70 -17.82 -25.59
CA ALA A 243 -3.61 -17.06 -26.22
C ALA A 243 -4.05 -15.77 -26.94
N GLU A 244 -5.30 -15.66 -27.38
CA GLU A 244 -5.82 -14.45 -28.01
C GLU A 244 -6.45 -13.47 -26.99
N ALA A 245 -6.64 -13.87 -25.73
CA ALA A 245 -7.24 -13.02 -24.72
C ALA A 245 -6.29 -11.89 -24.24
N VAL A 246 -6.89 -10.79 -23.76
CA VAL A 246 -6.18 -9.56 -23.35
C VAL A 246 -6.13 -9.42 -21.83
N ILE A 247 -5.13 -8.69 -21.33
CA ILE A 247 -5.12 -8.19 -19.95
C ILE A 247 -5.66 -6.75 -19.97
N LEU A 248 -6.73 -6.50 -19.22
CA LEU A 248 -7.42 -5.22 -19.15
C LEU A 248 -6.97 -4.43 -17.92
N PHE A 249 -6.32 -3.29 -18.14
CA PHE A 249 -5.98 -2.32 -17.09
C PHE A 249 -7.11 -1.29 -16.99
N LEU A 250 -7.83 -1.28 -15.86
CA LEU A 250 -8.99 -0.42 -15.65
C LEU A 250 -8.66 0.75 -14.72
N HIS A 251 -8.70 1.99 -15.24
CA HIS A 251 -8.36 3.21 -14.49
C HIS A 251 -9.57 4.15 -14.32
N GLY A 252 -9.51 5.04 -13.31
CA GLY A 252 -10.52 6.09 -13.13
C GLY A 252 -10.46 7.21 -14.18
N SER A 253 -9.26 7.51 -14.70
CA SER A 253 -9.04 8.50 -15.76
C SER A 253 -7.74 8.19 -16.52
N PRO A 254 -7.49 8.79 -17.71
CA PRO A 254 -6.26 8.59 -18.46
C PRO A 254 -5.00 9.06 -17.70
N ASN A 255 -5.18 10.00 -16.78
CA ASN A 255 -4.14 10.62 -15.97
C ASN A 255 -4.21 10.16 -14.51
N SER A 256 -4.78 8.96 -14.25
CA SER A 256 -4.83 8.36 -12.91
C SER A 256 -3.45 8.33 -12.27
N HIS A 257 -3.39 8.56 -10.96
CA HIS A 257 -2.13 8.53 -10.20
C HIS A 257 -1.40 7.19 -10.32
N LEU A 258 -2.13 6.09 -10.56
CA LEU A 258 -1.59 4.75 -10.79
C LEU A 258 -1.20 4.45 -12.24
N MET A 259 -1.44 5.36 -13.20
CA MET A 259 -1.27 5.09 -14.65
C MET A 259 0.17 4.76 -15.01
N LEU A 260 1.14 5.58 -14.60
CA LEU A 260 2.55 5.40 -14.95
C LEU A 260 3.13 4.13 -14.31
N GLU A 261 2.76 3.81 -13.07
CA GLU A 261 3.10 2.54 -12.44
C GLU A 261 2.54 1.34 -13.22
N SER A 262 1.30 1.46 -13.69
CA SER A 262 0.64 0.40 -14.46
C SER A 262 1.33 0.15 -15.81
N ARG A 263 1.91 1.19 -16.42
CA ARG A 263 2.78 1.06 -17.61
C ARG A 263 4.15 0.45 -17.27
N GLN A 264 4.73 0.82 -16.13
CA GLN A 264 5.99 0.22 -15.66
C GLN A 264 5.85 -1.29 -15.43
N ILE A 265 4.67 -1.78 -15.00
CA ILE A 265 4.37 -3.21 -14.93
C ILE A 265 4.32 -3.84 -16.33
N THR A 266 3.70 -3.21 -17.34
CA THR A 266 3.67 -3.80 -18.70
C THR A 266 5.05 -3.86 -19.34
N HIS A 267 5.91 -2.87 -19.11
CA HIS A 267 7.31 -2.92 -19.58
C HIS A 267 8.09 -4.13 -18.99
N GLN A 268 7.71 -4.64 -17.81
CA GLN A 268 8.26 -5.88 -17.26
C GLN A 268 7.55 -7.12 -17.83
N LEU A 269 6.23 -7.07 -18.06
CA LEU A 269 5.51 -8.17 -18.73
C LEU A 269 6.04 -8.41 -20.16
N GLU A 270 6.41 -7.33 -20.85
CA GLU A 270 7.03 -7.33 -22.18
C GLU A 270 8.45 -7.94 -22.19
N SER A 271 9.15 -7.99 -21.05
CA SER A 271 10.51 -8.57 -20.95
C SER A 271 10.53 -10.03 -20.48
N ILE A 272 9.48 -10.50 -19.80
CA ILE A 272 9.38 -11.89 -19.27
C ILE A 272 8.62 -12.88 -20.17
N SER A 273 7.91 -12.43 -21.21
CA SER A 273 7.20 -13.32 -22.15
C SER A 273 7.40 -12.95 -23.62
N THR A 274 7.64 -13.97 -24.46
CA THR A 274 7.73 -13.84 -25.91
C THR A 274 6.37 -13.72 -26.62
N GLU A 275 5.27 -13.97 -25.91
CA GLU A 275 3.91 -14.10 -26.48
C GLU A 275 3.25 -12.75 -26.79
N ARG A 276 3.89 -11.63 -26.41
CA ARG A 276 3.42 -10.26 -26.66
C ARG A 276 1.99 -10.01 -26.15
N ILE A 277 1.73 -10.44 -24.91
CA ILE A 277 0.42 -10.38 -24.27
C ILE A 277 -0.17 -8.96 -24.38
N LYS A 278 -1.35 -8.89 -24.99
CA LYS A 278 -1.99 -7.63 -25.39
C LYS A 278 -2.58 -6.92 -24.18
N CYS A 279 -1.84 -6.00 -23.57
CA CYS A 279 -2.37 -5.13 -22.51
C CYS A 279 -3.25 -4.02 -23.09
N ARG A 280 -4.48 -3.90 -22.57
CA ARG A 280 -5.49 -2.92 -23.00
C ARG A 280 -5.82 -2.00 -21.84
N PHE A 281 -5.48 -0.73 -21.97
CA PHE A 281 -5.79 0.30 -20.99
C PHE A 281 -7.12 0.97 -21.36
N ILE A 282 -8.01 1.10 -20.38
CA ILE A 282 -9.33 1.71 -20.56
C ILE A 282 -9.75 2.44 -19.29
N THR A 283 -10.51 3.53 -19.42
CA THR A 283 -11.17 4.15 -18.27
C THR A 283 -12.48 3.44 -17.93
N ILE A 284 -12.92 3.51 -16.67
CA ILE A 284 -14.24 3.00 -16.26
C ILE A 284 -15.39 3.62 -17.09
N THR A 285 -15.28 4.90 -17.45
CA THR A 285 -16.26 5.63 -18.28
C THR A 285 -16.33 5.08 -19.71
N GLU A 286 -15.18 4.81 -20.34
CA GLU A 286 -15.13 4.14 -21.64
C GLU A 286 -15.66 2.70 -21.57
N GLY A 287 -15.37 2.00 -20.47
CA GLY A 287 -15.80 0.63 -20.23
C GLY A 287 -17.30 0.43 -20.35
N LEU A 288 -18.11 1.44 -19.98
CA LEU A 288 -19.58 1.41 -20.12
C LEU A 288 -20.06 1.16 -21.56
N ASN A 289 -19.31 1.61 -22.56
CA ASN A 289 -19.67 1.51 -23.98
C ASN A 289 -18.89 0.41 -24.73
N ARG A 290 -17.75 -0.04 -24.16
CA ARG A 290 -16.76 -0.88 -24.85
C ARG A 290 -16.61 -2.27 -24.26
N LEU A 291 -17.19 -2.53 -23.08
CA LEU A 291 -17.16 -3.84 -22.43
C LEU A 291 -18.58 -4.44 -22.40
N LYS A 292 -18.76 -5.63 -22.97
CA LYS A 292 -19.99 -6.44 -22.84
C LYS A 292 -19.71 -7.82 -22.28
N ARG A 293 -20.68 -8.40 -21.57
CA ARG A 293 -20.61 -9.79 -21.08
C ARG A 293 -21.30 -10.67 -22.09
N ASP A 294 -20.65 -11.74 -22.55
CA ASP A 294 -21.30 -12.72 -23.41
C ASP A 294 -22.48 -13.39 -22.67
N PRO A 295 -23.66 -13.56 -23.32
CA PRO A 295 -24.83 -14.12 -22.64
C PRO A 295 -24.77 -15.65 -22.45
N ASN A 296 -23.87 -16.35 -23.14
CA ASN A 296 -23.81 -17.82 -23.17
C ASN A 296 -22.66 -18.36 -22.31
N ASN A 297 -21.45 -17.81 -22.48
CA ASN A 297 -20.24 -18.24 -21.76
C ASN A 297 -19.82 -17.28 -20.64
N PHE A 298 -20.54 -16.16 -20.47
CA PHE A 298 -20.32 -15.13 -19.44
C PHE A 298 -18.93 -14.47 -19.42
N SER A 299 -18.10 -14.69 -20.45
CA SER A 299 -16.81 -14.01 -20.59
C SER A 299 -16.97 -12.50 -20.78
N LEU A 300 -15.91 -11.78 -20.44
CA LEU A 300 -15.80 -10.34 -20.65
C LEU A 300 -15.23 -10.07 -22.04
N ILE A 301 -15.97 -9.36 -22.88
CA ILE A 301 -15.58 -8.97 -24.23
C ILE A 301 -15.31 -7.46 -24.28
N LEU A 302 -14.13 -7.08 -24.77
CA LEU A 302 -13.73 -5.71 -25.10
C LEU A 302 -13.84 -5.45 -26.61
N ASP A 303 -14.34 -4.27 -26.98
CA ASP A 303 -14.41 -3.76 -28.36
C ASP A 303 -15.05 -4.78 -29.33
N ASP A 304 -16.06 -5.53 -28.84
CA ASP A 304 -16.79 -6.62 -29.54
C ASP A 304 -15.93 -7.77 -30.10
N LYS A 305 -14.64 -7.81 -29.75
CA LYS A 305 -13.63 -8.65 -30.42
C LYS A 305 -12.70 -9.40 -29.48
N PHE A 306 -12.32 -8.80 -28.36
CA PHE A 306 -11.26 -9.32 -27.49
C PHE A 306 -11.84 -9.92 -26.22
N VAL A 307 -11.69 -11.23 -26.03
CA VAL A 307 -11.89 -11.85 -24.71
C VAL A 307 -10.88 -11.26 -23.73
N VAL A 308 -11.33 -10.85 -22.54
CA VAL A 308 -10.47 -10.39 -21.45
C VAL A 308 -10.21 -11.55 -20.51
N ALA A 309 -8.94 -11.92 -20.34
CA ALA A 309 -8.51 -12.96 -19.41
C ALA A 309 -8.46 -12.44 -17.96
N VAL A 310 -7.83 -11.28 -17.79
CA VAL A 310 -7.54 -10.68 -16.49
C VAL A 310 -8.01 -9.23 -16.50
N VAL A 311 -8.78 -8.82 -15.47
CA VAL A 311 -9.06 -7.42 -15.17
C VAL A 311 -8.18 -7.01 -14.01
N PHE A 312 -7.31 -6.02 -14.23
CA PHE A 312 -6.42 -5.49 -13.20
C PHE A 312 -6.88 -4.09 -12.81
N ASP A 313 -7.64 -4.00 -11.71
CA ASP A 313 -8.26 -2.74 -11.28
C ASP A 313 -7.24 -1.78 -10.67
N ARG A 314 -7.18 -0.59 -11.28
CA ARG A 314 -6.37 0.57 -10.89
C ARG A 314 -7.28 1.78 -10.61
N LEU A 315 -8.45 1.47 -10.03
CA LEU A 315 -9.46 2.38 -9.54
C LEU A 315 -9.26 2.55 -8.03
N GLY A 316 -8.79 3.72 -7.59
CA GLY A 316 -8.75 4.03 -6.15
C GLY A 316 -10.17 4.17 -5.61
N TRP A 317 -10.55 3.31 -4.67
CA TRP A 317 -11.87 3.35 -4.04
C TRP A 317 -11.98 4.52 -3.07
N ALA A 318 -13.07 5.27 -3.19
CA ALA A 318 -13.51 6.26 -2.21
C ALA A 318 -14.89 5.84 -1.71
N ILE A 319 -14.91 4.88 -0.79
CA ILE A 319 -16.11 4.49 -0.03
C ILE A 319 -15.94 5.12 1.35
N GLY A 320 -16.71 6.17 1.59
CA GLY A 320 -16.74 6.88 2.87
C GLY A 320 -17.99 6.53 3.67
N LYS A 321 -17.86 6.65 4.99
CA LYS A 321 -18.89 6.48 6.01
C LYS A 321 -19.36 5.01 6.19
N ASP A 322 -18.91 4.34 7.26
CA ASP A 322 -19.55 4.29 8.62
C ASP A 322 -20.44 2.88 8.94
N GLU A 323 -21.19 1.73 10.85
CA GLU A 323 -21.32 1.67 12.38
C GLU A 323 -21.41 0.19 12.86
N ASP A 324 -20.63 -0.29 13.87
CA ASP A 324 -21.09 -0.99 15.12
C ASP A 324 -19.93 -1.57 16.02
N LEU A 325 -20.09 -1.43 17.36
CA LEU A 325 -19.32 -1.86 18.58
C LEU A 325 -18.17 -1.01 19.20
N THR A 326 -18.38 -0.37 20.39
CA THR A 326 -17.29 0.30 21.19
C THR A 326 -17.32 0.16 22.74
N GLU A 327 -18.42 0.52 23.42
CA GLU A 327 -18.58 0.77 24.88
C GLU A 327 -17.34 0.84 25.83
N ASP A 328 -16.93 -0.22 26.55
CA ASP A 328 -15.92 -0.18 27.65
C ASP A 328 -14.56 0.43 27.23
N ILE A 329 -14.29 0.45 25.93
CA ILE A 329 -13.10 1.04 25.33
C ILE A 329 -13.17 2.60 25.38
N ILE A 330 -14.36 3.20 25.31
CA ILE A 330 -14.59 4.65 25.44
C ILE A 330 -14.02 5.17 26.76
N LYS A 331 -14.23 4.44 27.87
CA LYS A 331 -13.73 4.84 29.19
C LYS A 331 -12.20 4.92 29.19
N LYS A 332 -11.53 3.85 28.75
CA LYS A 332 -10.06 3.75 28.70
C LYS A 332 -9.44 4.80 27.77
N ALA A 333 -10.08 5.07 26.63
CA ALA A 333 -9.62 6.10 25.68
C ALA A 333 -9.90 7.53 26.16
N THR A 334 -10.92 7.75 27.01
CA THR A 334 -11.18 9.06 27.64
C THR A 334 -10.20 9.32 28.79
N GLU A 335 -9.80 8.28 29.54
CA GLU A 335 -8.86 8.38 30.66
C GLU A 335 -7.39 8.55 30.21
N ASN A 336 -7.00 8.04 29.02
CA ASN A 336 -5.64 8.22 28.48
C ASN A 336 -5.62 8.35 26.93
N PRO A 337 -6.12 9.48 26.37
CA PRO A 337 -6.30 9.60 24.92
C PRO A 337 -5.01 9.58 24.10
N HIS A 338 -3.86 9.97 24.66
CA HIS A 338 -2.57 9.94 23.96
C HIS A 338 -2.06 8.51 23.68
N ARG A 339 -2.56 7.51 24.44
CA ARG A 339 -2.23 6.09 24.23
C ARG A 339 -2.98 5.46 23.06
N TYR A 340 -3.92 6.15 22.42
CA TYR A 340 -4.80 5.55 21.41
C TYR A 340 -4.95 6.37 20.12
N VAL A 341 -5.52 5.71 19.10
CA VAL A 341 -6.03 6.30 17.86
C VAL A 341 -7.43 5.76 17.62
N LEU A 342 -8.39 6.65 17.35
CA LEU A 342 -9.75 6.30 16.92
C LEU A 342 -9.77 6.31 15.38
N LYS A 343 -9.72 5.13 14.76
CA LYS A 343 -9.69 4.95 13.29
C LYS A 343 -11.06 4.53 12.75
N ASN A 344 -11.57 5.18 11.71
CA ASN A 344 -12.71 4.66 10.94
C ASN A 344 -12.37 3.34 10.22
N ASN A 345 -13.31 2.40 10.12
CA ASN A 345 -13.15 1.13 9.41
C ASN A 345 -13.38 1.20 7.88
N GLY A 346 -13.83 2.36 7.37
CA GLY A 346 -14.02 2.62 5.94
C GLY A 346 -12.71 2.72 5.17
N CYS A 347 -12.46 1.76 4.27
CA CYS A 347 -11.20 1.64 3.53
C CYS A 347 -11.06 2.66 2.40
N SER A 348 -10.65 3.90 2.74
CA SER A 348 -10.21 4.91 1.78
C SER A 348 -8.95 5.63 2.27
N SER A 349 -8.19 6.26 1.36
CA SER A 349 -7.05 7.12 1.71
C SER A 349 -7.43 8.42 2.48
N ASN A 350 -8.73 8.62 2.71
CA ASN A 350 -9.34 9.72 3.43
C ASN A 350 -10.22 9.20 4.60
N ALA A 351 -9.92 8.02 5.16
CA ALA A 351 -10.57 7.54 6.37
C ALA A 351 -10.32 8.52 7.53
N ASP A 352 -11.38 8.96 8.20
CA ASP A 352 -11.27 9.88 9.34
C ASP A 352 -10.57 9.18 10.51
N MET A 353 -9.52 9.82 11.05
CA MET A 353 -8.73 9.33 12.17
C MET A 353 -8.57 10.45 13.19
N PHE A 354 -8.90 10.17 14.45
CA PHE A 354 -8.83 11.13 15.55
C PHE A 354 -7.74 10.72 16.55
N PHE A 355 -7.02 11.72 17.05
CA PHE A 355 -5.83 11.57 17.90
C PHE A 355 -5.93 12.48 19.12
N ASN A 356 -5.30 12.10 20.23
CA ASN A 356 -5.20 12.93 21.44
C ASN A 356 -6.58 13.43 21.89
N GLU A 357 -6.72 14.71 22.26
CA GLU A 357 -7.94 15.32 22.77
C GLU A 357 -9.11 15.31 21.76
N ASP A 358 -8.85 15.10 20.47
CA ASP A 358 -9.93 14.97 19.49
C ASP A 358 -10.67 13.64 19.60
N ILE A 359 -10.07 12.60 20.20
CA ILE A 359 -10.74 11.33 20.52
C ILE A 359 -11.92 11.55 21.49
N PRO A 360 -11.75 12.07 22.73
CA PRO A 360 -12.86 12.29 23.64
C PRO A 360 -13.81 13.40 23.18
N LYS A 361 -13.36 14.38 22.39
CA LYS A 361 -14.26 15.35 21.73
C LYS A 361 -15.21 14.63 20.76
N LYS A 362 -14.65 13.82 19.83
CA LYS A 362 -15.43 13.08 18.82
C LYS A 362 -16.35 12.06 19.49
N LEU A 363 -15.85 11.24 20.42
CA LEU A 363 -16.65 10.25 21.17
C LEU A 363 -17.82 10.88 21.96
N LYS A 364 -17.68 12.14 22.41
CA LYS A 364 -18.75 12.87 23.12
C LYS A 364 -19.78 13.52 22.19
N THR A 365 -19.40 13.89 20.96
CA THR A 365 -20.31 14.47 19.95
C THR A 365 -20.94 13.43 19.03
N MET A 366 -20.40 12.20 19.07
CA MET A 366 -20.87 10.98 18.40
C MET A 366 -22.28 10.59 18.85
N ALA A 367 -23.22 10.38 17.92
CA ALA A 367 -24.48 9.69 18.22
C ALA A 367 -24.23 8.22 18.61
N PRO A 368 -25.21 7.48 19.18
CA PRO A 368 -25.06 6.04 19.44
C PRO A 368 -25.07 5.15 18.19
N ALA A 369 -25.48 5.75 17.06
CA ALA A 369 -25.25 5.26 15.71
C ALA A 369 -24.33 6.23 14.91
N ASP A 370 -23.55 7.09 15.57
CA ASP A 370 -22.10 7.19 15.32
C ASP A 370 -21.43 6.16 16.31
N ARG A 371 -20.09 6.19 16.44
CA ARG A 371 -19.16 5.66 17.48
C ARG A 371 -18.26 4.58 16.92
N ASP A 372 -18.82 3.79 16.04
CA ASP A 372 -18.91 2.35 16.23
C ASP A 372 -18.43 1.68 14.92
N PHE A 373 -18.37 2.38 13.77
CA PHE A 373 -17.44 2.01 12.68
C PHE A 373 -16.00 2.39 13.05
N TYR A 374 -15.80 3.10 14.17
CA TYR A 374 -14.49 3.54 14.60
C TYR A 374 -13.95 2.57 15.64
N TYR A 375 -12.85 1.90 15.29
CA TYR A 375 -12.15 1.06 16.23
C TYR A 375 -11.05 1.87 16.93
N LEU A 376 -10.87 1.58 18.21
CA LEU A 376 -9.81 2.14 19.04
C LEU A 376 -8.63 1.17 19.08
N THR A 377 -7.47 1.63 18.62
CA THR A 377 -6.21 0.90 18.65
C THR A 377 -5.18 1.67 19.48
N GLU A 378 -4.19 0.99 20.05
CA GLU A 378 -3.08 1.68 20.72
C GLU A 378 -2.28 2.52 19.70
N LYS A 379 -1.93 3.74 20.09
CA LYS A 379 -1.03 4.61 19.34
C LYS A 379 0.39 4.08 19.52
N LEU A 380 0.94 3.53 18.44
CA LEU A 380 2.32 3.06 18.42
C LEU A 380 3.29 4.18 18.83
N ARG A 381 4.43 3.79 19.40
CA ARG A 381 5.57 4.68 19.70
C ARG A 381 6.63 4.48 18.61
N PRO A 382 6.45 5.05 17.40
CA PRO A 382 7.30 4.72 16.27
C PRO A 382 8.77 5.09 16.52
N MET A 383 9.66 4.27 15.98
CA MET A 383 11.08 4.60 15.83
C MET A 383 11.23 5.94 15.10
N VAL A 384 11.95 6.88 15.72
CA VAL A 384 12.30 8.17 15.12
C VAL A 384 13.73 8.11 14.60
N ILE A 385 13.91 8.51 13.36
CA ILE A 385 15.20 8.55 12.66
C ILE A 385 15.46 9.96 12.12
N LYS A 386 16.72 10.26 11.77
CA LYS A 386 17.09 11.49 11.06
C LYS A 386 17.24 11.22 9.56
N ASN A 387 16.69 12.10 8.72
CA ASN A 387 16.85 12.06 7.25
C ASN A 387 16.69 13.48 6.64
N HIS A 388 16.88 13.62 5.33
CA HIS A 388 16.67 14.85 4.56
C HIS A 388 15.56 14.61 3.53
N PHE A 389 14.59 15.52 3.39
CA PHE A 389 13.47 15.38 2.46
C PHE A 389 13.59 16.32 1.26
N VAL A 390 13.52 15.77 0.05
CA VAL A 390 13.51 16.49 -1.23
C VAL A 390 12.07 16.55 -1.76
N ARG A 391 11.59 17.77 -2.04
CA ARG A 391 10.18 18.04 -2.42
C ARG A 391 10.11 18.93 -3.67
N PRO A 392 9.10 18.75 -4.55
CA PRO A 392 8.94 19.57 -5.75
C PRO A 392 8.94 21.09 -5.49
N ASN A 393 9.73 21.81 -6.28
CA ASN A 393 9.79 23.28 -6.30
C ASN A 393 10.18 23.96 -4.96
N MET A 394 10.87 23.23 -4.08
CA MET A 394 11.33 23.73 -2.77
C MET A 394 12.80 23.33 -2.53
N ALA A 395 13.48 24.04 -1.64
CA ALA A 395 14.77 23.61 -1.11
C ALA A 395 14.62 22.30 -0.31
N PRO A 396 15.64 21.42 -0.28
CA PRO A 396 15.61 20.22 0.55
C PRO A 396 15.55 20.59 2.03
N THR A 397 14.78 19.84 2.80
CA THR A 397 14.63 20.05 4.25
C THR A 397 15.53 19.05 4.98
N LEU A 398 16.58 19.55 5.64
CA LEU A 398 17.68 18.75 6.18
C LEU A 398 17.43 18.33 7.65
N ASN A 399 18.07 17.22 8.07
CA ASN A 399 18.14 16.74 9.46
C ASN A 399 16.77 16.63 10.19
N LEU A 400 15.73 16.27 9.45
CA LEU A 400 14.37 16.10 9.95
C LEU A 400 14.23 14.84 10.80
N ASP A 401 13.46 14.94 11.88
CA ASP A 401 12.94 13.78 12.61
C ASP A 401 11.79 13.16 11.83
N ALA A 402 11.96 11.91 11.41
CA ALA A 402 10.99 11.16 10.62
C ALA A 402 10.68 9.80 11.25
N THR A 403 9.51 9.25 10.91
CA THR A 403 9.06 7.92 11.32
C THR A 403 8.86 7.05 10.07
N PRO A 404 9.66 5.99 9.88
CA PRO A 404 9.57 5.12 8.72
C PRO A 404 8.48 4.04 8.89
N GLU A 405 7.81 3.75 7.79
CA GLU A 405 6.74 2.76 7.66
C GLU A 405 7.10 1.79 6.53
N LEU A 406 7.32 0.52 6.88
CA LEU A 406 7.78 -0.56 6.00
C LEU A 406 6.58 -1.26 5.37
N GLY A 407 6.44 -1.21 4.05
CA GLY A 407 5.37 -1.90 3.30
C GLY A 407 5.91 -3.13 2.58
N ILE A 408 5.49 -4.33 2.98
CA ILE A 408 5.88 -5.60 2.34
C ILE A 408 4.80 -6.03 1.33
N PHE A 409 5.22 -6.33 0.11
CA PHE A 409 4.38 -6.78 -1.00
C PHE A 409 4.48 -8.30 -1.23
N GLY A 410 3.39 -8.87 -1.74
CA GLY A 410 3.35 -10.21 -2.29
C GLY A 410 2.01 -10.49 -2.95
N CYS A 411 1.98 -11.53 -3.78
CA CYS A 411 0.78 -11.98 -4.45
C CYS A 411 0.67 -13.51 -4.45
N LEU A 412 -0.54 -13.99 -4.69
CA LEU A 412 -0.84 -15.39 -5.00
C LEU A 412 -1.90 -15.51 -6.09
N LEU A 413 -2.00 -16.69 -6.69
CA LEU A 413 -3.19 -17.14 -7.40
C LEU A 413 -3.80 -18.30 -6.64
N GLY A 414 -5.11 -18.25 -6.43
CA GLY A 414 -5.83 -19.33 -5.78
C GLY A 414 -7.26 -19.50 -6.29
N ASN A 415 -7.71 -20.74 -6.31
CA ASN A 415 -9.09 -21.11 -6.60
C ASN A 415 -9.91 -20.96 -5.30
N MET A 416 -10.90 -20.06 -5.30
CA MET A 416 -11.68 -19.70 -4.11
C MET A 416 -12.69 -20.78 -3.69
N GLU A 417 -13.18 -21.59 -4.63
CA GLU A 417 -14.12 -22.69 -4.34
C GLU A 417 -13.44 -23.87 -3.60
N THR A 418 -12.15 -24.05 -3.82
CA THR A 418 -11.34 -25.15 -3.23
C THR A 418 -10.37 -24.68 -2.14
N GLY A 419 -10.21 -23.36 -1.95
CA GLY A 419 -9.19 -22.76 -1.09
C GLY A 419 -7.74 -23.11 -1.51
N LYS A 420 -7.52 -23.62 -2.73
CA LYS A 420 -6.21 -24.09 -3.20
C LYS A 420 -5.45 -22.96 -3.90
N VAL A 421 -4.27 -22.64 -3.39
CA VAL A 421 -3.29 -21.76 -4.04
C VAL A 421 -2.49 -22.53 -5.08
N SER A 422 -2.35 -22.00 -6.31
CA SER A 422 -1.49 -22.56 -7.37
C SER A 422 -0.13 -21.86 -7.47
N TYR A 423 -0.06 -20.56 -7.20
CA TYR A 423 1.14 -19.74 -7.32
C TYR A 423 1.32 -18.79 -6.12
N PHE A 424 2.57 -18.55 -5.74
CA PHE A 424 3.00 -17.44 -4.89
C PHE A 424 4.07 -16.65 -5.62
N SER A 425 4.01 -15.32 -5.57
CA SER A 425 5.06 -14.46 -6.14
C SER A 425 6.31 -14.43 -5.26
N ARG A 426 7.39 -13.85 -5.80
CA ARG A 426 8.46 -13.24 -4.99
C ARG A 426 7.88 -12.20 -4.02
N THR A 427 8.57 -11.92 -2.92
CA THR A 427 8.23 -10.82 -1.99
C THR A 427 8.89 -9.52 -2.45
N GLY A 428 8.19 -8.40 -2.27
CA GLY A 428 8.71 -7.03 -2.51
C GLY A 428 8.67 -6.18 -1.25
N HIS A 429 9.35 -5.02 -1.24
CA HIS A 429 9.40 -4.15 -0.06
C HIS A 429 9.62 -2.67 -0.39
N MET A 430 8.79 -1.79 0.19
CA MET A 430 8.91 -0.33 0.14
C MET A 430 9.04 0.29 1.53
N MET A 431 9.42 1.57 1.57
CA MET A 431 9.27 2.37 2.78
C MET A 431 8.63 3.74 2.45
N LYS A 432 7.90 4.29 3.42
CA LYS A 432 7.44 5.68 3.45
C LYS A 432 7.98 6.32 4.72
N SER A 433 8.35 7.60 4.66
CA SER A 433 8.75 8.35 5.85
C SER A 433 7.90 9.61 6.00
N LYS A 434 7.31 9.81 7.17
CA LYS A 434 6.58 11.04 7.55
C LYS A 434 7.29 11.75 8.69
N LEU A 435 7.09 13.06 8.84
CA LEU A 435 7.65 13.80 9.98
C LEU A 435 7.16 13.20 11.30
N ALA A 436 8.03 13.13 12.32
CA ALA A 436 7.71 12.48 13.59
C ALA A 436 6.56 13.17 14.37
N ASN A 437 6.25 14.43 14.04
CA ASN A 437 5.15 15.21 14.60
C ASN A 437 3.88 15.26 13.71
N VAL A 438 3.81 14.46 12.64
CA VAL A 438 2.66 14.41 11.72
C VAL A 438 2.05 13.02 11.74
N ASP A 439 0.77 12.93 12.11
CA ASP A 439 0.05 11.66 12.18
C ASP A 439 -0.37 11.12 10.78
N GLU A 440 -0.64 11.98 9.78
CA GLU A 440 -1.00 11.54 8.42
C GLU A 440 0.19 10.98 7.60
N GLY A 441 0.06 9.74 7.09
CA GLY A 441 1.09 9.05 6.29
C GLY A 441 0.97 9.14 4.76
N GLY A 442 0.13 10.02 4.21
CA GLY A 442 -0.22 10.02 2.78
C GLY A 442 0.75 10.76 1.85
N VAL A 443 1.55 10.04 1.04
CA VAL A 443 2.50 10.65 0.07
C VAL A 443 1.77 11.49 -0.98
N TRP A 444 0.65 10.97 -1.48
CA TRP A 444 -0.15 11.64 -2.52
C TRP A 444 -0.85 12.92 -2.05
N LYS A 445 -1.09 13.05 -0.73
CA LYS A 445 -1.53 14.26 -0.04
C LYS A 445 -0.36 15.23 0.27
N GLY A 446 0.88 14.76 0.16
CA GLY A 446 2.09 15.55 0.41
C GLY A 446 2.65 15.46 1.84
N PHE A 447 2.07 14.67 2.74
CA PHE A 447 2.55 14.58 4.13
C PHE A 447 3.86 13.79 4.24
N SER A 448 3.88 12.57 3.72
CA SER A 448 5.06 11.68 3.70
C SER A 448 5.86 11.77 2.39
N VAL A 449 7.05 11.18 2.42
CA VAL A 449 7.94 10.95 1.27
C VAL A 449 8.15 9.45 1.03
N TYR A 450 8.60 9.07 -0.16
CA TYR A 450 9.12 7.73 -0.41
C TYR A 450 10.50 7.51 0.20
N ASP A 451 10.81 6.26 0.54
CA ASP A 451 12.02 5.85 1.23
C ASP A 451 12.36 4.37 0.89
N SER A 452 13.51 3.87 1.34
CA SER A 452 13.85 2.44 1.36
C SER A 452 14.69 2.10 2.60
N PRO A 453 14.61 0.88 3.16
CA PRO A 453 15.40 0.52 4.32
C PRO A 453 16.91 0.45 4.05
N TYR A 454 17.70 0.82 5.05
CA TYR A 454 19.07 0.36 5.26
C TYR A 454 19.10 -0.51 6.52
N LEU A 455 19.56 -1.77 6.42
CA LEU A 455 19.41 -2.78 7.46
C LEU A 455 20.52 -2.73 8.52
N VAL A 456 20.19 -2.11 9.65
CA VAL A 456 21.06 -1.88 10.83
C VAL A 456 20.85 -2.88 11.96
#